data_AF-A0AAN7H0L4-F1
#
_entry.id   AF-A0AAN7H0L4-F1
#
_cell.length_a   1.000
_cell.length_b   1.000
_cell.length_c   1.000
_cell.angle_alpha   90.00
_cell.angle_beta   90.00
_cell.angle_gamma   90.00
#
_symmetry.space_group_name_H-M   'P 1'
#
loop_
_entity.id
_entity.type
_entity.pdbx_description
1 polymer ?
#
loop_
_entity_poly.entity_id
_entity_poly.type
_entity_poly.pdbx_seq_one_letter_code
_entity_poly.pdbx_strand_id
1 'polypeptide(L)'
;MVIKKIANAFDNTIDAKRTLREIKLLRYMDHENVVAITDILPPPHRETFKDVCIAYELMDIDLHQIIRSSQALSEEYSKYILYQILCGLKYIHSTNVLHRHLKPSNLLLNSNCDLKNM
;
A
#
# COMPACT_ATOMS: atom_id res chain seq x y z
N MET A 1 -1.50 9.11 9.90
CA MET A 1 -1.84 9.10 8.46
C MET A 1 -0.60 9.48 7.66
N VAL A 2 -0.39 8.87 6.49
CA VAL A 2 0.71 9.22 5.55
C VAL A 2 0.12 9.75 4.26
N ILE A 3 0.66 10.85 3.74
CA ILE A 3 0.22 11.44 2.46
C ILE A 3 1.24 11.11 1.38
N LYS A 4 0.81 10.35 0.36
CA LYS A 4 1.58 10.09 -0.87
C LYS A 4 1.15 11.11 -1.92
N LYS A 5 2.08 12.00 -2.30
CA LYS A 5 1.90 12.93 -3.41
C LYS A 5 2.43 12.31 -4.70
N ILE A 6 1.54 12.12 -5.68
CA ILE A 6 1.88 11.71 -7.04
C ILE A 6 1.95 12.98 -7.88
N ALA A 7 3.16 13.47 -8.13
CA ALA A 7 3.39 14.67 -8.92
C ALA A 7 3.09 14.43 -10.40
N ASN A 8 2.49 15.40 -11.08
CA ASN A 8 2.21 15.35 -12.52
C ASN A 8 1.47 14.05 -12.94
N ALA A 9 0.46 13.65 -12.15
CA ALA A 9 -0.22 12.37 -12.27
C ALA A 9 -0.94 12.15 -13.62
N PHE A 10 -1.09 13.22 -14.42
CA PHE A 10 -1.81 13.20 -15.70
C PHE A 10 -0.90 13.29 -16.94
N ASP A 11 0.40 13.50 -16.77
CA ASP A 11 1.35 13.69 -17.88
C ASP A 11 1.52 12.40 -18.71
N ASN A 12 1.50 11.24 -18.05
CA ASN A 12 1.56 9.92 -18.70
C ASN A 12 0.24 9.18 -18.52
N THR A 13 -0.45 8.90 -19.63
CA THR A 13 -1.75 8.21 -19.63
C THR A 13 -1.69 6.79 -19.04
N ILE A 14 -0.55 6.10 -19.13
CA ILE A 14 -0.37 4.77 -18.54
C ILE A 14 -0.32 4.87 -17.02
N ASP A 15 0.46 5.83 -16.49
CA ASP A 15 0.61 6.02 -15.06
C ASP A 15 -0.67 6.59 -14.44
N ALA A 16 -1.35 7.52 -15.12
CA ALA A 16 -2.66 8.00 -14.72
C ALA A 16 -3.69 6.87 -14.56
N LYS A 17 -3.73 5.93 -15.52
CA LYS A 17 -4.61 4.74 -15.44
C LYS A 17 -4.21 3.81 -14.29
N ARG A 18 -2.90 3.63 -14.04
CA ARG A 18 -2.40 2.83 -12.91
C ARG A 18 -2.82 3.44 -11.57
N THR A 19 -2.60 4.74 -11.38
CA THR A 19 -3.01 5.48 -10.18
C THR A 19 -4.52 5.40 -9.96
N LEU A 20 -5.33 5.62 -11.00
CA LEU A 20 -6.79 5.50 -10.88
C LEU A 20 -7.23 4.07 -10.51
N ARG A 21 -6.56 3.06 -11.06
CA ARG A 21 -6.83 1.65 -10.73
C ARG A 21 -6.47 1.34 -9.28
N GLU A 22 -5.31 1.77 -8.80
CA GLU A 22 -4.86 1.63 -7.40
C GLU A 22 -5.92 2.23 -6.45
N ILE A 23 -6.31 3.48 -6.69
CA ILE A 23 -7.33 4.16 -5.89
C ILE A 23 -8.65 3.39 -5.88
N LYS A 24 -9.15 2.96 -7.04
CA LYS A 24 -10.43 2.26 -7.14
C LYS A 24 -10.42 0.91 -6.42
N LEU A 25 -9.33 0.16 -6.54
CA LEU A 25 -9.20 -1.15 -5.92
C LEU A 25 -9.08 -1.01 -4.40
N LEU A 26 -8.18 -0.16 -3.91
CA LEU A 26 -7.98 0.02 -2.47
C LEU A 26 -9.22 0.60 -1.77
N ARG A 27 -10.02 1.44 -2.44
CA ARG A 27 -11.31 1.91 -1.90
C ARG A 27 -12.38 0.83 -1.79
N TYR A 28 -12.24 -0.29 -2.49
CA TYR A 28 -13.18 -1.42 -2.45
C TYR A 28 -12.71 -2.52 -1.49
N MET A 29 -11.44 -2.49 -1.09
CA MET A 29 -10.85 -3.49 -0.21
C MET A 29 -10.98 -3.07 1.25
N ASP A 30 -11.43 -3.99 2.10
CA ASP A 30 -11.48 -3.82 3.55
C ASP A 30 -10.99 -5.12 4.20
N HIS A 31 -9.73 -5.11 4.63
CA HIS A 31 -9.06 -6.26 5.21
C HIS A 31 -7.87 -5.83 6.06
N GLU A 32 -7.65 -6.49 7.20
CA GLU A 32 -6.59 -6.15 8.15
C GLU A 32 -5.19 -6.15 7.53
N ASN A 33 -4.90 -7.08 6.61
CA ASN A 33 -3.62 -7.18 5.89
C ASN A 33 -3.58 -6.50 4.51
N VAL A 34 -4.47 -5.54 4.23
CA VAL A 34 -4.44 -4.67 3.05
C VAL A 34 -4.45 -3.21 3.53
N VAL A 35 -3.63 -2.36 2.93
CA VAL A 35 -3.56 -0.95 3.32
C VAL A 35 -4.85 -0.21 2.94
N ALA A 36 -5.40 0.56 3.87
CA ALA A 36 -6.58 1.37 3.63
C ALA A 36 -6.21 2.78 3.15
N ILE A 37 -6.97 3.28 2.16
CA ILE A 37 -7.01 4.72 1.84
C ILE A 37 -7.92 5.39 2.86
N THR A 38 -7.38 6.31 3.65
CA THR A 38 -8.14 7.07 4.63
C THR A 38 -8.80 8.30 4.00
N ASP A 39 -8.16 8.93 3.02
CA ASP A 39 -8.70 10.09 2.32
C ASP A 39 -8.04 10.33 0.94
N ILE A 40 -8.67 11.12 0.09
CA ILE A 40 -8.11 11.64 -1.18
C ILE A 40 -8.29 13.14 -1.16
N LEU A 41 -7.18 13.87 -1.06
CA LEU A 41 -7.24 15.32 -0.89
C LEU A 41 -7.71 15.99 -2.20
N PRO A 42 -8.72 16.86 -2.13
CA PRO A 42 -9.18 17.59 -3.30
C PRO A 42 -8.08 18.56 -3.79
N PRO A 43 -7.93 18.77 -5.10
CA PRO A 43 -7.03 19.80 -5.59
C PRO A 43 -7.52 21.20 -5.18
N PRO A 44 -6.63 22.15 -4.90
CA PRO A 44 -7.02 23.53 -4.56
C PRO A 44 -7.87 24.18 -5.66
N HIS A 45 -7.52 23.94 -6.93
CA HIS A 45 -8.26 24.40 -8.09
C HIS A 45 -8.30 23.31 -9.16
N ARG A 46 -9.46 23.14 -9.80
CA ARG A 46 -9.66 22.12 -10.84
C ARG A 46 -8.82 22.38 -12.10
N GLU A 47 -8.63 23.65 -12.44
CA GLU A 47 -7.90 24.08 -13.65
C GLU A 47 -6.39 23.81 -13.56
N THR A 48 -5.84 23.76 -12.34
CA THR A 48 -4.41 23.51 -12.09
C THR A 48 -4.15 22.15 -11.46
N PHE A 49 -5.11 21.23 -11.54
CA PHE A 49 -5.00 19.89 -10.97
C PHE A 49 -3.96 19.06 -11.71
N LYS A 50 -2.74 19.03 -11.17
CA LYS A 50 -1.61 18.24 -11.70
C LYS A 50 -1.21 17.07 -10.80
N ASP A 51 -1.35 17.26 -9.49
CA ASP A 51 -0.84 16.32 -8.50
C ASP A 51 -2.01 15.62 -7.79
N VAL A 52 -1.90 14.30 -7.59
CA VAL A 52 -2.87 13.53 -6.81
C VAL A 52 -2.29 13.23 -5.44
N CYS A 53 -2.99 13.61 -4.38
CA CYS A 53 -2.59 13.36 -3.00
C CYS A 53 -3.51 12.31 -2.37
N ILE A 54 -2.95 11.15 -2.02
CA ILE A 54 -3.68 10.05 -1.41
C ILE A 54 -3.20 9.91 0.03
N ALA A 55 -4.14 9.89 0.96
CA ALA A 55 -3.86 9.62 2.36
C ALA A 55 -4.12 8.16 2.69
N TYR A 56 -3.14 7.52 3.31
CA TYR A 56 -3.19 6.15 3.79
C TYR A 56 -3.11 6.11 5.32
N GLU A 57 -3.51 4.98 5.89
CA GLU A 57 -3.19 4.68 7.28
C GLU A 57 -1.67 4.74 7.54
N LEU A 58 -1.28 5.04 8.78
CA LEU A 58 0.13 5.13 9.14
C LEU A 58 0.68 3.72 9.39
N MET A 59 1.77 3.41 8.71
CA MET A 59 2.62 2.25 8.96
C MET A 59 4.02 2.77 9.28
N ASP A 60 4.74 2.06 10.15
CA ASP A 60 6.01 2.55 10.71
C ASP A 60 7.18 2.30 9.75
N ILE A 61 7.19 1.12 9.12
CA ILE A 61 8.30 0.67 8.29
C ILE A 61 7.80 -0.22 7.14
N ASP A 62 8.66 -0.49 6.15
CA ASP A 62 8.42 -1.53 5.15
C ASP A 62 9.38 -2.73 5.36
N LEU A 63 9.01 -3.89 4.82
CA LEU A 63 9.81 -5.11 4.96
C LEU A 63 11.18 -4.97 4.28
N HIS A 64 11.32 -4.11 3.26
CA HIS A 64 12.61 -3.87 2.61
C HIS A 64 13.62 -3.25 3.59
N GLN A 65 13.18 -2.30 4.40
CA GLN A 65 14.01 -1.67 5.43
C GLN A 65 14.38 -2.65 6.54
N ILE A 66 13.44 -3.53 6.97
CA ILE A 66 13.73 -4.59 7.94
C ILE A 66 14.81 -5.54 7.39
N ILE A 67 14.66 -6.03 6.17
CA ILE A 67 15.63 -6.95 5.53
C ILE A 67 17.03 -6.31 5.42
N ARG A 68 17.10 -4.98 5.24
CA ARG A 68 18.36 -4.24 5.17
C ARG A 68 18.94 -3.90 6.54
N SER A 69 18.14 -3.97 7.59
CA SER A 69 18.62 -3.74 8.95
C SER A 69 19.52 -4.91 9.37
N SER A 70 20.50 -4.65 10.23
CA SER A 70 21.32 -5.70 10.85
C SER A 70 20.55 -6.50 11.91
N GLN A 71 19.24 -6.28 12.03
CA GLN A 71 18.39 -6.94 13.02
C GLN A 71 18.06 -8.36 12.55
N ALA A 72 18.42 -9.35 13.36
CA ALA A 72 18.03 -10.72 13.11
C ALA A 72 16.51 -10.88 13.29
N LEU A 73 15.85 -11.44 12.26
CA LEU A 73 14.44 -11.82 12.35
C LEU A 73 14.37 -13.22 12.96
N SER A 74 13.62 -13.35 14.05
CA SER A 74 13.35 -14.67 14.61
C SER A 74 12.52 -15.50 13.63
N GLU A 75 12.61 -16.83 13.76
CA GLU A 75 11.82 -17.74 12.93
C GLU A 75 10.31 -17.53 13.16
N GLU A 76 9.91 -17.30 14.41
CA GLU A 76 8.52 -17.02 14.78
C GLU A 76 8.01 -15.73 14.11
N TYR A 77 8.81 -14.66 14.14
CA TYR A 77 8.45 -13.41 13.49
C TYR A 77 8.35 -13.56 11.97
N SER A 78 9.28 -14.31 11.37
CA SER A 78 9.25 -14.61 9.93
C SER A 78 7.99 -15.39 9.53
N LYS A 79 7.58 -16.38 10.35
CA LYS A 79 6.33 -17.12 10.15
C LYS A 79 5.10 -16.21 10.25
N TYR A 80 5.09 -15.29 11.22
CA TYR A 80 3.99 -14.37 11.41
C TYR A 80 3.84 -13.37 10.25
N ILE A 81 4.96 -12.83 9.76
CA ILE A 81 4.99 -11.99 8.54
C ILE A 81 4.42 -12.76 7.35
N LEU A 82 4.92 -13.99 7.11
CA LEU A 82 4.47 -14.82 6.00
C LEU A 82 2.96 -15.11 6.08
N TYR A 83 2.47 -15.45 7.28
CA TYR A 83 1.06 -15.70 7.52
C TYR A 83 0.19 -14.50 7.12
N GLN A 84 0.55 -13.29 7.54
CA GLN A 84 -0.19 -12.07 7.24
C GLN A 84 -0.14 -11.70 5.75
N ILE A 85 1.00 -11.91 5.08
CA ILE A 85 1.11 -11.74 3.61
C ILE A 85 0.11 -12.67 2.91
N LEU A 86 0.07 -13.94 3.31
CA LEU A 86 -0.82 -14.94 2.72
C LEU A 86 -2.30 -14.64 3.01
N CYS A 87 -2.64 -14.12 4.19
CA CYS A 87 -4.00 -13.69 4.51
C CYS A 87 -4.45 -12.53 3.62
N GLY A 88 -3.61 -11.49 3.47
CA GLY A 88 -3.90 -10.36 2.57
C GLY A 88 -4.03 -10.80 1.11
N LEU A 89 -3.14 -11.67 0.62
CA LEU A 89 -3.21 -12.20 -0.74
C LEU A 89 -4.45 -13.07 -0.97
N LYS A 90 -4.83 -13.90 0.00
CA LYS A 90 -6.06 -14.71 -0.06
C LYS A 90 -7.28 -13.79 -0.24
N TYR A 91 -7.35 -12.69 0.51
CA TYR A 91 -8.41 -11.70 0.37
C TYR A 91 -8.37 -11.00 -1.00
N ILE A 92 -7.21 -10.49 -1.43
CA ILE A 92 -7.06 -9.84 -2.74
C ILE A 92 -7.52 -10.78 -3.87
N HIS A 93 -7.09 -12.04 -3.83
CA HIS A 93 -7.45 -13.04 -4.84
C HIS A 93 -8.93 -13.41 -4.82
N SER A 94 -9.60 -13.38 -3.65
CA SER A 94 -11.05 -13.63 -3.57
C SER A 94 -11.87 -12.55 -4.29
N THR A 95 -11.31 -11.33 -4.45
CA THR A 95 -11.92 -10.23 -5.23
C THR A 95 -11.63 -10.30 -6.74
N ASN A 96 -11.07 -11.41 -7.24
CA ASN A 96 -10.59 -11.58 -8.63
C ASN A 96 -9.50 -10.58 -9.05
N VAL A 97 -8.76 -10.04 -8.08
CA VAL A 97 -7.62 -9.14 -8.33
C VAL A 97 -6.33 -9.92 -8.16
N LEU A 98 -5.38 -9.72 -9.07
CA LEU A 98 -4.00 -10.17 -8.90
C LEU A 98 -3.15 -8.96 -8.51
N HIS A 99 -2.43 -9.03 -7.38
CA HIS A 99 -1.60 -7.92 -6.88
C HIS A 99 -0.52 -7.49 -7.89
N ARG A 100 0.17 -8.45 -8.52
CA ARG A 100 1.21 -8.28 -9.57
C ARG A 100 2.46 -7.47 -9.21
N HIS A 101 2.46 -6.72 -8.11
CA HIS A 101 3.58 -5.91 -7.65
C HIS A 101 4.01 -6.24 -6.22
N LEU A 102 3.93 -7.52 -5.83
CA LEU A 102 4.35 -7.97 -4.51
C LEU A 102 5.89 -7.86 -4.40
N LYS A 103 6.37 -7.00 -3.52
CA LYS A 103 7.80 -6.78 -3.23
C LYS A 103 7.95 -6.27 -1.79
N PRO A 104 9.12 -6.40 -1.15
CA PRO A 104 9.30 -6.02 0.25
C PRO A 104 8.93 -4.56 0.58
N SER A 105 9.13 -3.61 -0.35
CA SER A 105 8.77 -2.20 -0.14
C SER A 105 7.27 -1.89 -0.25
N ASN A 106 6.45 -2.88 -0.63
CA ASN A 106 4.97 -2.79 -0.62
C ASN A 106 4.37 -3.57 0.56
N LEU A 107 5.19 -4.14 1.44
CA LEU A 107 4.77 -4.86 2.63
C LEU A 107 5.06 -3.97 3.82
N LEU A 108 4.04 -3.28 4.31
CA LEU A 108 4.16 -2.28 5.36
C LEU A 108 3.94 -2.95 6.71
N LEU A 109 4.71 -2.54 7.73
CA LEU A 109 4.63 -3.07 9.09
C LEU A 109 4.51 -1.94 10.12
N ASN A 110 3.86 -2.23 11.24
CA ASN A 110 3.82 -1.37 12.41
C ASN A 110 4.54 -2.02 13.61
N SER A 111 4.67 -1.27 14.69
CA SER A 111 5.27 -1.69 15.97
C SER A 111 4.53 -2.83 16.67
N ASN A 112 3.25 -3.06 16.36
CA ASN A 112 2.48 -4.22 16.83
C ASN A 112 2.73 -5.48 15.99
N CYS A 113 3.64 -5.42 15.02
CA CYS A 113 3.94 -6.50 14.08
C CYS A 113 2.81 -6.80 13.08
N ASP A 114 1.83 -5.89 12.92
CA ASP A 114 0.79 -6.03 11.90
C ASP A 114 1.38 -5.69 10.54
N LEU A 115 1.07 -6.51 9.54
CA LEU A 115 1.52 -6.35 8.17
C LEU A 115 0.36 -6.04 7.23
N LYS A 116 0.58 -5.09 6.32
CA LYS A 116 -0.38 -4.70 5.28
C LYS A 116 0.25 -4.68 3.89
N ASN A 117 -0.47 -5.26 2.93
CA ASN A 117 -0.12 -5.22 1.51
C ASN A 117 -0.58 -3.88 0.91
N MET A 118 0.34 -3.19 0.23
CA MET A 118 0.09 -1.94 -0.53
C MET A 118 0.05 -2.17 -2.04
#